data_AF-A0A149TN38-F1
#
_entry.id   AF-A0A149TN38-F1
#
_cell.length_a   1.000
_cell.length_b   1.000
_cell.length_c   1.000
_cell.angle_alpha   90.00
_cell.angle_beta   90.00
_cell.angle_gamma   90.00
#
_symmetry.space_group_name_H-M   'P 1'
#
loop_
_entity.id
_entity.type
_entity.pdbx_description
1 polymer ?
#
loop_
_entity_poly.entity_id
_entity_poly.type
_entity_poly.pdbx_seq_one_letter_code
_entity_poly.pdbx_strand_id
1 'polypeptide(L)'
;MDWKHGNTLYAPGTEVAIVYKMTFNGYWYIGKKQIVSSSGKTTNWKSYYGSGKRWLKHIEGNEALVSREVLYLCANKVESTYYENYELYSRHAIFQEKSLNDNVAMTANRRNTKNFKNKPETL
;
A
#
# COMPACT_ATOMS: atom_id res chain seq x y z
N MET A 1 -11.76 9.84 -6.31
CA MET A 1 -12.24 9.41 -4.97
C MET A 1 -11.18 9.60 -3.90
N ASP A 2 -11.54 9.88 -2.65
CA ASP A 2 -10.59 9.96 -1.52
C ASP A 2 -10.12 8.59 -0.99
N TRP A 3 -9.06 8.60 -0.19
CA TRP A 3 -8.53 7.42 0.49
C TRP A 3 -9.40 7.04 1.70
N LYS A 4 -9.67 5.75 1.90
CA LYS A 4 -10.39 5.22 3.06
C LYS A 4 -9.51 4.31 3.90
N HIS A 5 -9.74 4.25 5.21
CA HIS A 5 -9.16 3.26 6.11
C HIS A 5 -10.32 2.63 6.89
N GLY A 6 -10.62 1.36 6.61
CA GLY A 6 -11.90 0.77 7.01
C GLY A 6 -13.09 1.56 6.44
N ASN A 7 -14.05 1.90 7.30
CA ASN A 7 -15.27 2.62 6.90
C ASN A 7 -15.15 4.15 6.92
N THR A 8 -13.97 4.70 7.23
CA THR A 8 -13.76 6.15 7.38
C THR A 8 -12.83 6.72 6.32
N LEU A 9 -12.97 8.01 6.01
CA LEU A 9 -11.97 8.74 5.24
C LEU A 9 -10.65 8.74 5.99
N TYR A 10 -9.57 8.46 5.27
CA TYR A 10 -8.24 8.43 5.83
C TYR A 10 -7.70 9.86 6.01
N ALA A 11 -7.34 10.19 7.25
CA ALA A 11 -6.64 11.40 7.63
C ALA A 11 -5.24 11.03 8.16
N PRO A 12 -4.15 11.62 7.63
CA PRO A 12 -2.80 11.31 8.10
C PRO A 12 -2.56 11.68 9.55
N GLY A 13 -1.91 10.78 10.28
CA GLY A 13 -1.37 10.99 11.63
C GLY A 13 0.16 11.03 11.65
N THR A 14 0.76 10.11 12.41
CA THR A 14 2.21 10.05 12.67
C THR A 14 2.94 9.00 11.83
N GLU A 15 2.26 8.38 10.87
CA GLU A 15 2.79 7.39 9.95
C GLU A 15 3.67 8.03 8.87
N VAL A 16 4.75 7.33 8.53
CA VAL A 16 5.69 7.73 7.50
C VAL A 16 5.27 7.18 6.14
N ALA A 17 4.54 6.06 6.12
CA ALA A 17 4.07 5.40 4.92
C ALA A 17 2.75 4.68 5.15
N ILE A 18 2.04 4.40 4.05
CA ILE A 18 0.86 3.54 4.02
C ILE A 18 1.10 2.35 3.10
N VAL A 19 0.50 1.23 3.44
CA VAL A 19 0.22 0.13 2.51
C VAL A 19 -1.24 0.24 2.10
N TYR A 20 -1.51 0.03 0.83
CA TYR A 20 -2.83 0.24 0.26
C TYR A 20 -3.24 -0.84 -0.72
N LYS A 21 -4.54 -0.91 -0.95
CA LYS A 21 -5.19 -1.62 -2.03
C LYS A 21 -6.00 -0.65 -2.87
N MET A 22 -5.83 -0.73 -4.18
CA MET A 22 -6.67 -0.05 -5.15
C MET A 22 -7.49 -1.06 -5.91
N THR A 23 -8.71 -0.70 -6.27
CA THR A 23 -9.60 -1.55 -7.06
C THR A 23 -10.29 -0.77 -8.16
N PHE A 24 -10.38 -1.37 -9.34
CA PHE A 24 -11.12 -0.84 -10.49
C PHE A 24 -11.60 -2.01 -11.35
N ASN A 25 -12.88 -2.00 -11.74
CA ASN A 25 -13.49 -3.04 -12.59
C ASN A 25 -13.21 -4.50 -12.15
N GLY A 26 -13.18 -4.73 -10.83
CA GLY A 26 -12.91 -6.06 -10.25
C GLY A 26 -11.43 -6.49 -10.23
N TYR A 27 -10.54 -5.72 -10.86
CA TYR A 27 -9.09 -5.86 -10.72
C TYR A 27 -8.59 -5.10 -9.50
N TRP A 28 -7.44 -5.51 -8.99
CA TRP A 28 -6.83 -4.88 -7.82
C TRP A 28 -5.32 -4.77 -7.93
N TYR A 29 -4.78 -3.80 -7.20
CA TYR A 29 -3.35 -3.56 -7.07
C TYR A 29 -3.02 -3.21 -5.62
N ILE A 30 -2.00 -3.85 -5.07
CA ILE A 30 -1.50 -3.55 -3.73
C ILE A 30 -0.14 -2.88 -3.85
N GLY A 31 0.08 -1.85 -3.04
CA GLY A 31 1.39 -1.21 -2.99
C GLY A 31 1.58 -0.43 -1.71
N LYS A 32 2.72 0.24 -1.62
CA LYS A 32 3.01 1.20 -0.55
C LYS A 32 3.31 2.59 -1.05
N LYS A 33 3.07 3.60 -0.22
CA LYS A 33 3.40 5.00 -0.50
C LYS A 33 3.93 5.67 0.75
N GLN A 34 5.11 6.28 0.63
CA GLN A 34 5.64 7.19 1.65
C GLN A 34 4.80 8.48 1.69
N ILE A 35 4.34 8.87 2.88
CA ILE A 35 3.53 10.07 3.12
C ILE A 35 4.41 11.26 3.47
N VAL A 36 5.46 11.03 4.25
CA VAL A 36 6.43 12.06 4.66
C VAL A 36 7.81 11.67 4.17
N SER A 37 8.48 12.53 3.41
CA SER A 37 9.84 12.32 2.89
C SER A 37 10.87 12.23 4.03
N SER A 38 12.09 11.80 3.71
CA SER A 38 13.21 11.83 4.68
C SER A 38 13.55 13.24 5.17
N SER A 39 13.14 14.28 4.42
CA SER A 39 13.31 15.69 4.79
C SER A 39 12.10 16.28 5.52
N GLY A 40 11.15 15.45 5.97
CA GLY A 40 9.96 15.90 6.72
C GLY A 40 8.85 16.52 5.85
N LYS A 41 8.98 16.51 4.52
CA LYS A 41 7.97 17.09 3.62
C LYS A 41 6.89 16.08 3.26
N THR A 42 5.63 16.51 3.28
CA THR A 42 4.51 15.70 2.78
C THR A 42 4.68 15.42 1.28
N THR A 43 4.51 14.16 0.87
CA THR A 43 4.60 13.74 -0.53
C THR A 43 3.28 13.93 -1.27
N ASN A 44 3.26 13.62 -2.57
CA ASN A 44 2.05 13.60 -3.40
C ASN A 44 1.13 12.38 -3.15
N TRP A 45 1.11 11.82 -1.94
CA TRP A 45 0.34 10.61 -1.64
C TRP A 45 -1.16 10.73 -1.96
N LYS A 46 -1.76 11.92 -1.80
CA LYS A 46 -3.19 12.17 -2.09
C LYS A 46 -3.58 11.92 -3.55
N SER A 47 -2.70 12.25 -4.50
CA SER A 47 -2.93 12.06 -5.94
C SER A 47 -2.20 10.84 -6.51
N TYR A 48 -1.68 9.97 -5.64
CA TYR A 48 -0.90 8.81 -6.06
C TYR A 48 -1.80 7.64 -6.46
N TYR A 49 -1.44 6.98 -7.57
CA TYR A 49 -2.13 5.81 -8.14
C TYR A 49 -1.21 4.60 -8.30
N GLY A 50 -0.16 4.49 -7.50
CA GLY A 50 0.79 3.38 -7.57
C GLY A 50 1.90 3.59 -8.59
N SER A 51 2.75 2.57 -8.72
CA SER A 51 3.93 2.56 -9.60
C SER A 51 3.95 1.38 -10.57
N GLY A 52 3.01 0.44 -10.44
CA GLY A 52 2.93 -0.72 -11.32
C GLY A 52 2.50 -0.32 -12.72
N LYS A 53 3.32 -0.62 -13.74
CA LYS A 53 3.04 -0.26 -15.14
C LYS A 53 1.73 -0.88 -15.63
N ARG A 54 1.49 -2.17 -15.33
CA ARG A 54 0.28 -2.89 -15.71
C ARG A 54 -0.97 -2.28 -15.07
N TRP A 55 -0.89 -1.94 -13.78
CA TRP A 55 -1.95 -1.22 -13.07
C TRP A 55 -2.23 0.16 -13.67
N LEU A 56 -1.20 0.99 -13.86
CA LEU A 56 -1.36 2.35 -14.39
C LEU A 56 -1.99 2.35 -15.79
N LYS A 57 -1.58 1.41 -16.65
CA LYS A 57 -2.20 1.22 -17.97
C LYS A 57 -3.66 0.79 -17.87
N HIS A 58 -4.03 -0.02 -16.88
CA HIS A 58 -5.41 -0.51 -16.71
C HIS A 58 -6.39 0.59 -16.28
N ILE A 59 -5.91 1.62 -15.58
CA ILE A 59 -6.76 2.71 -15.05
C ILE A 59 -6.65 4.02 -15.84
N GLU A 60 -5.86 4.05 -16.92
CA GLU A 60 -5.59 5.25 -17.69
C GLU A 60 -6.91 5.91 -18.15
N GLY A 61 -7.06 7.20 -17.85
CA GLY A 61 -8.28 7.98 -18.14
C GLY A 61 -9.47 7.68 -17.22
N ASN A 62 -9.32 6.78 -16.25
CA ASN A 62 -10.37 6.33 -15.32
C ASN A 62 -9.96 6.50 -13.85
N GLU A 63 -8.92 7.29 -13.57
CA GLU A 63 -8.31 7.42 -12.24
C GLU A 63 -9.32 7.88 -11.18
N ALA A 64 -10.28 8.73 -11.56
CA ALA A 64 -11.32 9.23 -10.66
C ALA A 64 -12.24 8.13 -10.10
N LEU A 65 -12.39 7.02 -10.85
CA LEU A 65 -13.25 5.87 -10.53
C LEU A 65 -12.55 4.80 -9.68
N VAL A 66 -11.25 4.94 -9.47
CA VAL A 66 -10.46 4.01 -8.65
C VAL A 66 -10.85 4.15 -7.18
N SER A 67 -11.23 3.03 -6.55
CA SER A 67 -11.36 2.96 -5.11
C SER A 67 -9.98 2.78 -4.46
N ARG A 68 -9.72 3.51 -3.37
CA ARG A 68 -8.41 3.56 -2.68
C ARG A 68 -8.59 3.27 -1.20
N GLU A 69 -8.05 2.15 -0.76
CA GLU A 69 -8.13 1.66 0.61
C GLU A 69 -6.73 1.60 1.22
N VAL A 70 -6.55 2.21 2.39
CA VAL A 70 -5.38 2.06 3.24
C VAL A 70 -5.57 0.80 4.07
N LEU A 71 -4.62 -0.12 3.96
CA LEU A 71 -4.60 -1.38 4.70
C LEU A 71 -3.79 -1.28 5.99
N TYR A 72 -2.65 -0.58 5.95
CA TYR A 72 -1.76 -0.42 7.11
C TYR A 72 -1.16 0.98 7.18
N LEU A 73 -1.12 1.53 8.39
CA LEU A 73 -0.41 2.76 8.74
C LEU A 73 0.98 2.40 9.28
N CYS A 74 2.04 2.83 8.62
CA CYS A 74 3.40 2.34 8.93
C CYS A 74 4.27 3.44 9.57
N ALA A 75 4.93 3.11 10.68
CA ALA A 75 5.87 4.00 11.37
C ALA A 75 7.12 4.28 10.56
N ASN A 76 7.51 3.35 9.67
CA ASN A 76 8.74 3.45 8.90
C ASN A 76 8.64 2.66 7.59
N LYS A 77 9.65 2.81 6.72
CA LYS A 77 9.71 2.16 5.39
C LYS A 77 9.87 0.64 5.46
N VAL A 78 10.47 0.13 6.53
CA VAL A 78 10.68 -1.32 6.70
C VAL A 78 9.34 -1.98 7.01
N GLU A 79 8.57 -1.38 7.92
CA GLU A 79 7.22 -1.82 8.24
C GLU A 79 6.31 -1.82 7.01
N SER A 80 6.31 -0.74 6.21
CA SER A 80 5.48 -0.72 4.99
C SER A 80 5.90 -1.74 3.95
N THR A 81 7.19 -2.07 3.88
CA THR A 81 7.68 -3.16 3.01
C THR A 81 7.25 -4.53 3.52
N TYR A 82 7.30 -4.75 4.83
CA TYR A 82 6.83 -5.99 5.44
C TYR A 82 5.34 -6.21 5.15
N TYR A 83 4.50 -5.20 5.40
CA TYR A 83 3.05 -5.32 5.23
C TYR A 83 2.58 -5.38 3.78
N GLU A 84 3.23 -4.65 2.87
CA GLU A 84 2.98 -4.80 1.42
C GLU A 84 3.24 -6.25 0.99
N ASN A 85 4.37 -6.83 1.41
CA ASN A 85 4.69 -8.21 1.09
C ASN A 85 3.74 -9.20 1.76
N TYR A 86 3.40 -9.00 3.04
CA TYR A 86 2.41 -9.82 3.74
C TYR A 86 1.10 -9.89 2.96
N GLU A 87 0.57 -8.76 2.49
CA GLU A 87 -0.65 -8.71 1.70
C GLU A 87 -0.50 -9.38 0.33
N LEU A 88 0.61 -9.14 -0.36
CA LEU A 88 0.87 -9.74 -1.67
C LEU A 88 1.00 -11.27 -1.57
N TYR A 89 1.68 -11.79 -0.56
CA TYR A 89 1.85 -13.23 -0.36
C TYR A 89 0.58 -13.89 0.16
N SER A 90 -0.07 -13.33 1.18
CA SER A 90 -1.30 -13.91 1.77
C SER A 90 -2.47 -13.95 0.79
N ARG A 91 -2.49 -13.06 -0.22
CA ARG A 91 -3.49 -13.05 -1.30
C ARG A 91 -3.04 -13.79 -2.55
N HIS A 92 -1.85 -14.40 -2.54
CA HIS A 92 -1.28 -15.08 -3.70
C HIS A 92 -1.25 -14.20 -4.96
N ALA A 93 -0.85 -12.92 -4.81
CA ALA A 93 -1.01 -11.89 -5.83
C ALA A 93 -0.43 -12.24 -7.21
N ILE A 94 0.69 -12.98 -7.28
CA ILE A 94 1.31 -13.38 -8.54
C ILE A 94 0.48 -14.42 -9.31
N PHE A 95 -0.35 -15.20 -8.60
CA PHE A 95 -1.15 -16.29 -9.18
C PHE A 95 -2.60 -15.87 -9.46
N GLN A 96 -3.01 -14.69 -9.01
CA GLN A 96 -4.38 -14.19 -9.17
C GLN A 96 -4.49 -13.38 -10.47
N GLU A 97 -5.34 -13.80 -11.40
CA GLU A 97 -5.53 -13.09 -12.67
C GLU A 97 -6.01 -11.64 -12.48
N LYS A 98 -6.83 -11.41 -11.45
CA LYS A 98 -7.36 -10.09 -11.07
C LYS A 98 -6.34 -9.20 -10.36
N SER A 99 -5.18 -9.74 -9.99
CA SER A 99 -4.07 -8.96 -9.45
C SER A 99 -3.27 -8.35 -10.59
N LEU A 100 -3.01 -7.04 -10.48
CA LEU A 100 -2.18 -6.30 -11.42
C LEU A 100 -0.78 -6.00 -10.86
N ASN A 101 -0.35 -6.75 -9.84
CA ASN A 101 1.01 -6.76 -9.33
C ASN A 101 1.89 -7.75 -10.12
N ASP A 102 2.94 -7.26 -10.78
CA ASP A 102 3.84 -8.09 -11.60
C ASP A 102 5.06 -8.66 -10.83
N ASN A 103 5.39 -8.10 -9.66
CA ASN A 103 6.54 -8.50 -8.85
C ASN A 103 6.24 -8.39 -7.34
N VAL A 104 6.83 -9.29 -6.56
CA VAL A 104 6.81 -9.28 -5.09
C VAL A 104 8.25 -9.54 -4.60
N ALA A 105 8.86 -8.57 -3.94
CA ALA A 105 10.24 -8.67 -3.45
C ALA A 105 10.37 -8.16 -2.00
N MET A 106 11.18 -8.84 -1.18
CA MET A 106 11.40 -8.49 0.22
C MET A 106 12.86 -8.57 0.66
N THR A 107 13.26 -7.65 1.57
CA THR A 107 14.35 -7.87 2.54
C THR A 107 13.95 -7.25 3.89
N ALA A 108 13.65 -8.07 4.90
CA ALA A 108 13.33 -7.64 6.27
C ALA A 108 14.11 -8.50 7.29
N ASN A 109 14.57 -7.90 8.40
CA ASN A 109 15.34 -8.58 9.43
C ASN A 109 14.83 -8.25 10.85
N ARG A 110 15.11 -9.12 11.84
CA ARG A 110 14.62 -8.98 13.23
C ARG A 110 15.05 -7.67 13.90
N ARG A 111 16.16 -7.06 13.48
CA ARG A 111 16.61 -5.78 14.04
C ARG A 111 15.60 -4.67 13.75
N ASN A 112 14.96 -4.71 12.59
CA ASN A 112 14.12 -3.64 12.08
C ASN A 112 12.64 -3.74 12.53
N THR A 113 12.24 -4.82 13.19
CA THR A 113 10.83 -5.07 13.57
C THR A 113 10.42 -4.46 14.91
N LYS A 114 11.38 -3.95 15.71
CA LYS A 114 11.14 -3.47 17.08
C LYS A 114 10.08 -2.36 17.18
N ASN A 115 10.01 -1.50 16.16
CA ASN A 115 9.17 -0.30 16.14
C ASN A 115 7.96 -0.41 15.19
N PHE A 116 7.56 -1.63 14.83
CA PHE A 116 6.36 -1.80 14.00
C PHE A 116 5.11 -1.40 14.81
N LYS A 117 4.27 -0.53 14.22
CA LYS A 117 2.98 -0.08 14.76
C LYS A 117 1.91 -1.15 14.65
N ASN A 118 1.97 -1.95 13.60
CA ASN A 118 1.13 -3.13 13.42
C ASN A 118 2.05 -4.32 13.73
N LYS A 119 1.77 -5.07 14.80
CA LYS A 119 2.47 -6.33 15.05
C LYS A 119 1.48 -7.45 14.71
N PRO A 120 1.87 -8.47 13.92
CA PRO A 120 1.02 -9.63 13.75
C PRO A 120 0.80 -10.29 15.11
N GLU A 121 -0.43 -10.70 15.38
CA GLU A 121 -0.74 -11.48 16.57
C GLU A 121 0.08 -12.76 16.55
N THR A 122 0.76 -13.06 17.66
CA THR A 122 1.41 -14.36 17.83
C THR A 122 0.33 -15.43 17.92
N LEU A 123 0.35 -16.37 16.98
CA LEU A 123 -0.44 -17.61 17.05
C LEU A 123 -0.19 -18.36 18.36
#